data_AF-A0A9E3NPX4-F1
#
_entry.id   AF-A0A9E3NPX4-F1
#
_cell.length_a   1.000
_cell.length_b   1.000
_cell.length_c   1.000
_cell.angle_alpha   90.00
_cell.angle_beta   90.00
_cell.angle_gamma   90.00
#
_symmetry.space_group_name_H-M   'P 1'
#
loop_
_entity.id
_entity.type
_entity.pdbx_description
1 polymer ?
#
loop_
_entity_poly.entity_id
_entity_poly.type
_entity_poly.pdbx_seq_one_letter_code
_entity_poly.pdbx_strand_id
1 'polypeptide(L)'
;MNATKQAPALRPTRAASNRGFDLDVVASLRSEHDVLEVLAERLIEVIEDDDRADVSAWMSELRDRVLEHMAAEERDLLPRYLREEPIDAAPLVLAHEAIRKALVDLDLAVDLHYLRADMVRAFLDTLREHARRENTGLYRWAREQGART
;
A
#
# COMPACT_ATOMS: atom_id res chain seq x y z
N MET A 1 -31.64 16.28 12.99
CA MET A 1 -31.25 15.52 11.78
C MET A 1 -29.82 15.87 11.46
N ASN A 2 -28.88 14.96 11.70
CA ASN A 2 -27.64 14.88 10.93
C ASN A 2 -27.02 13.50 11.10
N ALA A 3 -26.61 12.95 9.97
CA ALA A 3 -26.41 11.54 9.73
C ALA A 3 -25.21 10.97 10.48
N THR A 4 -25.43 9.78 11.05
CA THR A 4 -24.42 8.83 11.50
C THR A 4 -23.46 8.52 10.35
N LYS A 5 -22.20 8.99 10.42
CA LYS A 5 -21.12 8.44 9.60
C LYS A 5 -20.64 7.14 10.27
N GLN A 6 -21.25 6.03 9.87
CA GLN A 6 -20.79 4.67 10.19
C GLN A 6 -19.62 4.32 9.28
N ALA A 7 -18.48 3.95 9.85
CA ALA A 7 -17.42 3.22 9.14
C ALA A 7 -17.85 1.74 8.98
N PRO A 8 -17.57 1.11 7.83
CA PRO A 8 -17.97 -0.27 7.58
C PRO A 8 -17.09 -1.30 8.31
N ALA A 9 -17.70 -2.43 8.64
CA ALA A 9 -17.17 -3.47 9.51
C ALA A 9 -16.60 -4.69 8.74
N LEU A 10 -15.58 -5.28 9.38
CA LEU A 10 -15.15 -6.69 9.45
C LEU A 10 -14.43 -7.38 8.26
N ARG A 11 -13.21 -7.82 8.60
CA ARG A 11 -12.41 -8.90 8.02
C ARG A 11 -13.12 -10.27 8.03
N PRO A 12 -12.72 -11.16 7.11
CA PRO A 12 -12.48 -12.56 7.43
C PRO A 12 -10.99 -12.89 7.33
N THR A 13 -10.40 -13.35 8.44
CA THR A 13 -9.11 -14.05 8.46
C THR A 13 -9.31 -15.45 7.87
N ARG A 14 -8.63 -15.77 6.76
CA ARG A 14 -8.64 -17.11 6.16
C ARG A 14 -7.36 -17.87 6.51
N ALA A 15 -7.52 -19.13 6.89
CA ALA A 15 -6.42 -20.04 7.22
C ALA A 15 -5.81 -20.75 5.97
N ALA A 16 -4.48 -20.84 5.98
CA ALA A 16 -3.51 -21.73 5.31
C ALA A 16 -3.85 -22.56 4.04
N SER A 17 -2.95 -22.53 3.04
CA SER A 17 -2.78 -23.58 2.03
C SER A 17 -1.35 -23.57 1.45
N ASN A 18 -0.67 -24.73 1.51
CA ASN A 18 0.67 -24.97 0.97
C ASN A 18 0.63 -25.40 -0.52
N ARG A 19 -0.20 -24.76 -1.34
CA ARG A 19 -0.39 -25.05 -2.78
C ARG A 19 -0.71 -23.77 -3.54
N GLY A 20 0.18 -23.37 -4.46
CA GLY A 20 0.01 -22.17 -5.29
C GLY A 20 -0.06 -20.87 -4.47
N PHE A 21 0.12 -19.72 -5.12
CA PHE A 21 -0.38 -18.48 -4.54
C PHE A 21 -1.88 -18.41 -4.77
N ASP A 22 -2.63 -17.97 -3.76
CA ASP A 22 -4.06 -17.69 -3.94
C ASP A 22 -4.19 -16.52 -4.94
N LEU A 23 -4.66 -16.81 -6.16
CA LEU A 23 -4.79 -15.82 -7.22
C LEU A 23 -5.79 -14.71 -6.85
N ASP A 24 -6.73 -15.01 -5.93
CA ASP A 24 -7.65 -14.01 -5.39
C ASP A 24 -6.91 -12.99 -4.51
N VAL A 25 -5.86 -13.43 -3.78
CA VAL A 25 -4.99 -12.53 -3.00
C VAL A 25 -4.21 -11.60 -3.93
N VAL A 26 -3.64 -12.12 -5.03
CA VAL A 26 -2.93 -11.30 -6.02
C VAL A 26 -3.85 -10.27 -6.68
N ALA A 27 -5.07 -10.67 -7.03
CA ALA A 27 -6.06 -9.76 -7.60
C ALA A 27 -6.48 -8.67 -6.59
N SER A 28 -6.69 -9.05 -5.32
CA SER A 28 -6.98 -8.12 -4.24
C SER A 28 -5.88 -7.09 -4.08
N LEU A 29 -4.62 -7.53 -3.86
CA LEU A 29 -3.46 -6.65 -3.65
C LEU A 29 -3.27 -5.66 -4.80
N ARG A 30 -3.45 -6.12 -6.04
CA ARG A 30 -3.41 -5.24 -7.21
C ARG A 30 -4.47 -4.14 -7.16
N SER A 31 -5.71 -4.47 -6.76
CA SER A 31 -6.77 -3.46 -6.62
C SER A 31 -6.55 -2.50 -5.45
N GLU A 32 -5.72 -2.89 -4.46
CA GLU A 32 -5.38 -1.99 -3.36
C GLU A 32 -4.55 -0.80 -3.83
N HIS A 33 -3.73 -0.95 -4.88
CA HIS A 33 -2.99 0.17 -5.47
C HIS A 33 -3.92 1.31 -5.92
N ASP A 34 -5.07 0.98 -6.53
CA ASP A 34 -6.07 1.97 -6.95
C ASP A 34 -6.68 2.69 -5.73
N VAL A 35 -6.93 1.95 -4.65
CA VAL A 35 -7.45 2.51 -3.39
C VAL A 35 -6.43 3.47 -2.75
N LEU A 36 -5.16 3.09 -2.73
CA LEU A 36 -4.08 3.93 -2.19
C LEU A 36 -3.91 5.23 -2.99
N GLU A 37 -4.07 5.16 -4.31
CA GLU A 37 -4.04 6.34 -5.17
C GLU A 37 -5.18 7.31 -4.85
N VAL A 38 -6.42 6.81 -4.73
CA VAL A 38 -7.58 7.62 -4.34
C VAL A 38 -7.39 8.26 -2.96
N LEU A 39 -6.83 7.53 -1.99
CA LEU A 39 -6.55 8.08 -0.65
C LEU A 39 -5.50 9.20 -0.69
N ALA A 40 -4.43 9.01 -1.47
CA ALA A 40 -3.38 10.01 -1.62
C ALA A 40 -3.88 11.27 -2.34
N GLU A 41 -4.68 11.11 -3.41
CA GLU A 41 -5.33 12.22 -4.10
C GLU A 41 -6.28 12.98 -3.18
N ARG A 42 -7.07 12.27 -2.37
CA ARG A 42 -7.97 12.91 -1.42
C ARG A 42 -7.21 13.67 -0.32
N LEU A 43 -6.09 13.14 0.15
CA LEU A 43 -5.22 13.86 1.09
C LEU A 43 -4.65 15.13 0.47
N ILE A 44 -4.27 15.10 -0.81
CA ILE A 44 -3.81 16.29 -1.55
C ILE A 44 -4.90 17.36 -1.59
N GLU A 45 -6.13 17.00 -1.95
CA GLU A 45 -7.27 17.92 -1.98
C GLU A 45 -7.49 18.61 -0.63
N VAL A 46 -7.48 17.82 0.45
CA VAL A 46 -7.68 18.33 1.82
C VAL A 46 -6.57 19.29 2.26
N ILE A 47 -5.32 19.03 1.85
CA ILE A 47 -4.20 19.94 2.12
C ILE A 47 -4.37 21.25 1.34
N GLU A 48 -4.82 21.18 0.09
CA GLU A 48 -5.01 22.36 -0.78
C GLU A 48 -6.19 23.22 -0.32
N ASP A 49 -7.21 22.61 0.29
CA ASP A 49 -8.35 23.30 0.89
C ASP A 49 -8.07 23.87 2.30
N ASP A 50 -6.85 23.66 2.86
CA ASP A 50 -6.41 24.04 4.23
C ASP A 50 -7.32 23.50 5.36
N ASP A 51 -7.98 22.36 5.14
CA ASP A 51 -8.78 21.69 6.17
C ASP A 51 -7.89 20.81 7.08
N ARG A 52 -7.25 21.47 8.05
CA ARG A 52 -6.26 20.85 8.95
C ARG A 52 -6.82 19.74 9.83
N ALA A 53 -8.11 19.75 10.15
CA ALA A 53 -8.71 18.71 10.98
C ALA A 53 -8.80 17.39 10.21
N ASP A 54 -9.03 17.47 8.90
CA ASP A 54 -9.15 16.31 8.03
C ASP A 54 -7.78 15.74 7.62
N VAL A 55 -6.72 16.57 7.51
CA VAL A 55 -5.36 16.13 7.10
C VAL A 55 -4.85 14.94 7.94
N SER A 56 -4.95 15.02 9.27
CA SER A 56 -4.42 13.96 10.15
C SER A 56 -5.18 12.63 10.01
N ALA A 57 -6.51 12.71 9.81
CA ALA A 57 -7.35 11.54 9.60
C ALA A 57 -7.04 10.85 8.26
N TRP A 58 -6.95 11.64 7.18
CA TRP A 58 -6.60 11.10 5.85
C TRP A 58 -5.18 10.57 5.78
N MET A 59 -4.21 11.22 6.43
CA MET A 59 -2.85 10.72 6.51
C MET A 59 -2.78 9.38 7.26
N SER A 60 -3.51 9.26 8.37
CA SER A 60 -3.55 8.01 9.15
C SER A 60 -4.16 6.86 8.36
N GLU A 61 -5.27 7.11 7.66
CA GLU A 61 -5.91 6.10 6.79
C GLU A 61 -4.97 5.66 5.66
N LEU A 62 -4.34 6.60 4.96
CA LEU A 62 -3.37 6.31 3.90
C LEU A 62 -2.21 5.46 4.44
N ARG A 63 -1.60 5.88 5.55
CA ARG A 63 -0.50 5.15 6.18
C ARG A 63 -0.90 3.73 6.52
N ASP A 64 -2.00 3.55 7.25
CA ASP A 64 -2.40 2.25 7.76
C ASP A 64 -2.70 1.30 6.59
N ARG A 65 -3.31 1.80 5.51
CA ARG A 65 -3.56 1.01 4.30
C ARG A 65 -2.28 0.63 3.55
N VAL A 66 -1.32 1.55 3.41
CA VAL A 66 0.00 1.24 2.80
C VAL A 66 0.75 0.19 3.63
N LEU A 67 0.71 0.30 4.96
CA LEU A 67 1.37 -0.65 5.85
C LEU A 67 0.71 -2.04 5.80
N GLU A 68 -0.63 -2.12 5.74
CA GLU A 68 -1.35 -3.38 5.61
C GLU A 68 -1.06 -4.07 4.27
N HIS A 69 -1.02 -3.31 3.18
CA HIS A 69 -0.67 -3.78 1.84
C HIS A 69 0.72 -4.45 1.84
N MET A 70 1.76 -3.72 2.24
CA MET A 70 3.13 -4.25 2.28
C MET A 70 3.24 -5.45 3.24
N ALA A 71 2.53 -5.43 4.38
CA ALA A 71 2.56 -6.53 5.33
C ALA A 71 1.92 -7.82 4.76
N ALA A 72 0.93 -7.70 3.89
CA ALA A 72 0.37 -8.86 3.19
C ALA A 72 1.39 -9.45 2.22
N GLU A 73 2.08 -8.63 1.43
CA GLU A 73 3.11 -9.10 0.49
C GLU A 73 4.32 -9.69 1.19
N GLU A 74 4.81 -9.04 2.24
CA GLU A 74 5.93 -9.49 3.08
C GLU A 74 5.64 -10.80 3.80
N ARG A 75 4.37 -11.07 4.11
CA ARG A 75 3.95 -12.32 4.74
C ARG A 75 3.74 -13.42 3.71
N ASP A 76 3.05 -13.11 2.62
CA ASP A 76 2.44 -14.12 1.75
C ASP A 76 3.24 -14.37 0.47
N LEU A 77 3.86 -13.35 -0.13
CA LEU A 77 4.48 -13.44 -1.47
C LEU A 77 6.02 -13.30 -1.45
N LEU A 78 6.52 -12.22 -0.86
CA LEU A 78 7.94 -11.84 -0.89
C LEU A 78 8.88 -12.90 -0.32
N PRO A 79 8.58 -13.61 0.78
CA PRO A 79 9.52 -14.59 1.34
C PRO A 79 9.87 -15.69 0.35
N ARG A 80 8.90 -16.12 -0.47
CA ARG A 80 9.13 -17.14 -1.49
C ARG A 80 9.73 -16.52 -2.75
N TYR A 81 9.30 -15.33 -3.15
CA TYR A 81 9.87 -14.62 -4.30
C TYR A 81 11.36 -14.35 -4.11
N LEU A 82 11.76 -13.91 -2.90
CA LEU A 82 13.16 -13.68 -2.56
C LEU A 82 14.02 -14.94 -2.59
N ARG A 83 13.45 -16.12 -2.30
CA ARG A 83 14.18 -17.39 -2.37
C ARG A 83 14.36 -17.89 -3.80
N GLU A 84 13.37 -17.67 -4.66
CA GLU A 84 13.36 -18.20 -6.03
C GLU A 84 13.99 -17.21 -7.04
N GLU A 85 13.73 -15.91 -6.88
CA GLU A 85 14.13 -14.83 -7.78
C GLU A 85 14.79 -13.66 -7.02
N PRO A 86 15.92 -13.88 -6.32
CA PRO A 86 16.51 -12.90 -5.39
C PRO A 86 16.93 -11.58 -6.04
N ILE A 87 17.36 -11.62 -7.31
CA ILE A 87 17.80 -10.44 -8.05
C ILE A 87 16.62 -9.49 -8.30
N ASP A 88 15.47 -10.03 -8.65
CA ASP A 88 14.27 -9.24 -8.94
C ASP A 88 13.52 -8.84 -7.66
N ALA A 89 13.64 -9.65 -6.60
CA ALA A 89 13.01 -9.37 -5.30
C ALA A 89 13.73 -8.29 -4.49
N ALA A 90 15.06 -8.19 -4.58
CA ALA A 90 15.83 -7.23 -3.77
C ALA A 90 15.39 -5.75 -3.95
N PRO A 91 15.12 -5.26 -5.17
CA PRO A 91 14.57 -3.92 -5.37
C PRO A 91 13.21 -3.68 -4.69
N LEU A 92 12.36 -4.70 -4.54
CA LEU A 92 11.06 -4.55 -3.86
C LEU A 92 11.24 -4.38 -2.35
N VAL A 93 12.15 -5.14 -1.74
CA VAL A 93 12.48 -4.99 -0.31
C VAL A 93 13.00 -3.57 -0.02
N LEU A 94 13.90 -3.06 -0.86
CA LEU A 94 14.41 -1.69 -0.74
C LEU A 94 13.31 -0.65 -0.97
N ALA A 95 12.36 -0.91 -1.88
CA ALA A 95 11.21 -0.03 -2.08
C ALA A 95 10.33 0.04 -0.82
N HIS A 96 10.07 -1.09 -0.13
CA HIS A 96 9.28 -1.09 1.11
C HIS A 96 9.98 -0.29 2.22
N GLU A 97 11.29 -0.45 2.37
CA GLU A 97 12.06 0.35 3.34
C GLU A 97 11.97 1.85 3.04
N ALA A 98 12.09 2.24 1.76
CA ALA A 98 11.96 3.62 1.34
C ALA A 98 10.54 4.18 1.57
N ILE A 99 9.49 3.39 1.30
CA ILE A 99 8.09 3.75 1.56
C ILE A 99 7.86 3.95 3.05
N ARG A 100 8.34 3.03 3.90
CA ARG A 100 8.23 3.15 5.37
C ARG A 100 8.91 4.42 5.88
N LYS A 101 10.09 4.74 5.35
CA LYS A 101 10.79 5.98 5.69
C LYS A 101 9.97 7.21 5.27
N ALA A 102 9.44 7.22 4.05
CA ALA A 102 8.63 8.33 3.55
C ALA A 102 7.35 8.53 4.40
N LEU A 103 6.70 7.46 4.84
CA LEU A 103 5.55 7.55 5.74
C LEU A 103 5.91 8.21 7.08
N VAL A 104 7.06 7.87 7.67
CA VAL A 104 7.55 8.54 8.90
C VAL A 104 7.79 10.02 8.66
N ASP A 105 8.41 10.37 7.53
CA ASP A 105 8.69 11.77 7.18
C ASP A 105 7.39 12.57 6.94
N LEU A 106 6.36 11.95 6.37
CA LEU A 106 5.03 12.55 6.17
C LEU A 106 4.27 12.71 7.50
N ASP A 107 4.26 11.69 8.37
CA ASP A 107 3.65 11.77 9.71
C ASP A 107 4.27 12.91 10.52
N LEU A 108 5.61 13.02 10.51
CA LEU A 108 6.31 14.11 11.17
C LEU A 108 5.92 15.48 10.59
N ALA A 109 5.68 15.56 9.28
CA ALA A 109 5.22 16.79 8.63
C ALA A 109 3.79 17.17 9.03
N VAL A 110 2.92 16.20 9.30
CA VAL A 110 1.59 16.44 9.88
C VAL A 110 1.72 16.98 11.30
N ASP A 111 2.50 16.31 12.15
CA ASP A 111 2.69 16.67 13.56
C ASP A 111 3.29 18.08 13.72
N LEU A 112 4.17 18.47 12.79
CA LEU A 112 4.80 19.79 12.77
C LEU A 112 4.05 20.80 11.89
N HIS A 113 2.85 20.44 11.43
CA HIS A 113 1.94 21.30 10.65
C HIS A 113 2.55 21.93 9.39
N TYR A 114 3.53 21.26 8.77
CA TYR A 114 4.16 21.70 7.53
C TYR A 114 3.93 20.76 6.35
N LEU A 115 3.12 19.71 6.49
CA LEU A 115 2.78 18.84 5.36
C LEU A 115 2.22 19.69 4.21
N ARG A 116 2.74 19.42 3.00
CA ARG A 116 2.33 20.11 1.77
C ARG A 116 1.96 19.10 0.70
N ALA A 117 1.13 19.53 -0.25
CA ALA A 117 0.66 18.70 -1.34
C ALA A 117 1.80 18.15 -2.23
N ASP A 118 2.89 18.90 -2.44
CA ASP A 118 4.08 18.43 -3.18
C ASP A 118 4.74 17.22 -2.52
N MET A 119 4.74 17.16 -1.18
CA MET A 119 5.30 16.02 -0.43
C MET A 119 4.46 14.75 -0.64
N VAL A 120 3.13 14.88 -0.60
CA VAL A 120 2.22 13.76 -0.84
C VAL A 120 2.27 13.30 -2.30
N ARG A 121 2.38 14.23 -3.26
CA ARG A 121 2.57 13.89 -4.69
C ARG A 121 3.85 13.08 -4.92
N ALA A 122 4.97 13.50 -4.32
CA ALA A 122 6.23 12.76 -4.43
C ALA A 122 6.14 11.35 -3.82
N PHE A 123 5.39 11.21 -2.72
CA PHE A 123 5.09 9.90 -2.14
C PHE A 123 4.19 9.05 -3.06
N LEU A 124 3.16 9.63 -3.65
CA LEU A 124 2.30 8.96 -4.61
C LEU A 124 3.08 8.46 -5.84
N ASP A 125 4.02 9.24 -6.35
CA ASP A 125 4.89 8.79 -7.45
C ASP A 125 5.77 7.60 -7.04
N THR A 126 6.21 7.56 -5.77
CA THR A 126 6.92 6.41 -5.20
C THR A 126 6.02 5.16 -5.14
N LEU A 127 4.75 5.32 -4.71
CA LEU A 127 3.77 4.22 -4.69
C LEU A 127 3.46 3.70 -6.10
N ARG A 128 3.27 4.58 -7.09
CA ARG A 128 3.02 4.19 -8.48
C ARG A 128 4.17 3.37 -9.06
N GLU A 129 5.40 3.79 -8.79
CA GLU A 129 6.58 3.06 -9.26
C GLU A 129 6.74 1.71 -8.54
N HIS A 130 6.44 1.64 -7.24
CA HIS A 130 6.39 0.39 -6.48
C HIS A 130 5.33 -0.57 -7.06
N ALA A 131 4.09 -0.11 -7.23
CA ALA A 131 3.00 -0.87 -7.85
C ALA A 131 3.38 -1.39 -9.24
N ARG A 132 4.06 -0.57 -10.06
CA ARG A 132 4.54 -0.98 -11.39
C ARG A 132 5.52 -2.16 -11.29
N ARG A 133 6.47 -2.12 -10.36
CA ARG A 133 7.45 -3.19 -10.16
C ARG A 133 6.77 -4.49 -9.77
N GLU A 134 5.84 -4.45 -8.83
CA GLU A 134 5.10 -5.63 -8.37
C GLU A 134 4.26 -6.24 -9.47
N ASN A 135 3.55 -5.41 -10.22
CA ASN A 135 2.75 -5.82 -11.35
C ASN A 135 3.56 -6.56 -12.42
N THR A 136 4.78 -6.08 -12.70
CA THR A 136 5.64 -6.66 -13.74
C THR A 136 6.50 -7.82 -13.26
N GLY A 137 6.80 -7.88 -11.96
CA GLY A 137 7.65 -8.89 -11.32
C GLY A 137 6.84 -9.81 -10.39
N LEU A 138 6.67 -9.41 -9.13
CA LEU A 138 6.09 -10.22 -8.05
C LEU A 138 4.75 -10.87 -8.44
N TYR A 139 3.77 -10.10 -8.91
CA TYR A 139 2.44 -10.61 -9.22
C TYR A 139 2.43 -11.48 -10.47
N ARG A 140 3.25 -11.16 -11.48
CA ARG A 140 3.43 -12.01 -12.66
C ARG A 140 3.97 -13.37 -12.23
N TRP A 141 5.06 -13.38 -11.46
CA TRP A 141 5.65 -14.59 -10.93
C TRP A 141 4.64 -15.39 -10.09
N ALA A 142 3.89 -14.73 -9.18
CA ALA A 142 2.91 -15.41 -8.34
C ALA A 142 1.83 -16.12 -9.18
N ARG A 143 1.36 -15.48 -10.26
CA ARG A 143 0.40 -16.09 -11.21
C ARG A 143 0.99 -17.29 -11.94
N GLU A 144 2.25 -17.19 -12.40
CA GLU A 144 2.93 -18.30 -13.07
C GLU A 144 3.14 -19.49 -12.13
N GLN A 145 3.42 -19.24 -10.85
CA GLN A 145 3.53 -20.28 -9.83
C GLN A 145 2.16 -20.94 -9.55
N GLY A 146 1.08 -20.14 -9.48
CA GLY A 146 -0.28 -20.67 -9.30
C GLY A 146 -0.75 -21.54 -10.47
N ALA A 147 -0.36 -21.22 -11.71
CA ALA A 147 -0.71 -21.98 -12.91
C ALA A 147 0.08 -23.30 -13.07
N ARG A 148 1.15 -23.50 -12.30
CA ARG A 148 1.97 -24.73 -12.30
C ARG A 148 1.48 -25.78 -11.30
N THR A 149 0.51 -25.44 -10.46
CA THR A 149 -0.14 -26.33 -9.46
C THR A 149 -1.42 -26.93 -9.99
#